data_AF-A0A937DS36-F1
#
_entry.id   AF-A0A937DS36-F1
#
_cell.length_a   1.000
_cell.length_b   1.000
_cell.length_c   1.000
_cell.angle_alpha   90.00
_cell.angle_beta   90.00
_cell.angle_gamma   90.00
#
_symmetry.space_group_name_H-M   'P 1'
#
loop_
_entity.id
_entity.type
_entity.pdbx_description
1 polymer ?
#
loop_
_entity_poly.entity_id
_entity_poly.type
_entity_poly.pdbx_seq_one_letter_code
_entity_poly.pdbx_strand_id
1 'polypeptide(L)'
;MTPLAIPYPEIDPVLVQIGPFAIRWYALAYIAGLVIGWQVMRRVCEQPPKLLSPARIDDFLLWAALGVILGGRLGYVLFYKPGYYLANPLAALTVWEGGMAFHGGLLGVIAAILLFALRNKTDPFMLSDLVAIVAPTGLFFGRLANFINGELWGRISDVPWAMVFPHGVPLPR
;
A
#
# COMPACT_ATOMS: atom_id res chain seq x y z
N MET A 1 -17.54 -17.39 31.13
CA MET A 1 -18.52 -16.61 30.36
C MET A 1 -17.89 -16.36 29.00
N THR A 2 -18.50 -16.84 27.91
CA THR A 2 -18.07 -16.45 26.56
C THR A 2 -18.37 -14.96 26.42
N PRO A 3 -17.36 -14.08 26.24
CA PRO A 3 -17.62 -12.66 26.06
C PRO A 3 -18.53 -12.48 24.83
N LEU A 4 -19.53 -11.61 24.96
CA LEU A 4 -20.38 -11.21 23.84
C LEU A 4 -19.48 -10.52 22.81
N ALA A 5 -19.25 -11.15 21.67
CA ALA A 5 -18.35 -10.63 20.63
C ALA A 5 -18.98 -10.83 19.26
N ILE A 6 -18.69 -9.90 18.35
CA ILE A 6 -19.15 -9.98 16.97
C ILE A 6 -18.31 -11.06 16.25
N PRO A 7 -18.93 -12.04 15.58
CA PRO A 7 -18.18 -12.96 14.74
C PRO A 7 -17.60 -12.20 13.55
N TYR A 8 -16.33 -12.44 13.24
CA TYR A 8 -15.74 -11.90 12.01
C TYR A 8 -16.48 -12.48 10.79
N PRO A 9 -16.86 -11.67 9.79
CA PRO A 9 -17.55 -12.16 8.61
C PRO A 9 -16.68 -13.13 7.82
N GLU A 10 -17.26 -14.20 7.26
CA GLU A 10 -16.52 -15.12 6.38
C GLU A 10 -16.29 -14.47 5.02
N ILE A 11 -15.18 -13.73 4.89
CA ILE A 11 -14.76 -13.08 3.65
C ILE A 11 -13.58 -13.84 3.07
N ASP A 12 -13.72 -14.36 1.85
CA ASP A 12 -12.58 -14.93 1.12
C ASP A 12 -11.65 -13.79 0.66
N PRO A 13 -10.35 -13.79 1.04
CA PRO A 13 -9.37 -12.81 0.57
C PRO A 13 -9.17 -12.82 -0.95
N VAL A 14 -9.48 -13.95 -1.61
CA VAL A 14 -9.45 -14.10 -3.07
C VAL A 14 -10.84 -13.79 -3.63
N LEU A 15 -10.93 -12.74 -4.43
CA LEU A 15 -12.19 -12.34 -5.08
C LEU A 15 -12.54 -13.27 -6.24
N VAL A 16 -11.58 -13.52 -7.13
CA VAL A 16 -11.73 -14.43 -8.27
C VAL A 16 -10.43 -15.20 -8.47
N GLN A 17 -10.53 -16.49 -8.75
CA GLN A 17 -9.42 -17.34 -9.13
C GLN A 17 -9.63 -17.91 -10.53
N ILE A 18 -8.71 -17.62 -11.45
CA ILE A 18 -8.70 -18.11 -12.83
C ILE A 18 -7.41 -18.93 -13.01
N GLY A 19 -7.50 -20.24 -12.80
CA GLY A 19 -6.33 -21.13 -12.80
C GLY A 19 -5.30 -20.70 -11.73
N PRO A 20 -4.03 -20.44 -12.10
CA PRO A 20 -3.00 -19.99 -11.16
C PRO A 20 -3.10 -18.50 -10.78
N PHE A 21 -3.95 -17.73 -11.47
CA PHE A 21 -4.08 -16.28 -11.24
C PHE A 21 -5.21 -16.00 -10.26
N ALA A 22 -4.87 -15.44 -9.10
CA ALA A 22 -5.81 -15.03 -8.08
C ALA A 22 -5.88 -13.50 -7.99
N ILE A 23 -7.08 -12.94 -8.18
CA ILE A 23 -7.35 -11.53 -7.91
C ILE A 23 -7.76 -11.42 -6.45
N ARG A 24 -6.95 -10.74 -5.64
CA ARG A 24 -7.18 -10.55 -4.20
C ARG A 24 -7.77 -9.17 -3.92
N TRP A 25 -8.62 -9.07 -2.91
CA TRP A 25 -9.12 -7.78 -2.43
C TRP A 25 -8.00 -6.80 -2.08
N TYR A 26 -6.89 -7.32 -1.56
CA TYR A 26 -5.70 -6.54 -1.24
C TYR A 26 -5.08 -5.83 -2.46
N ALA A 27 -5.02 -6.52 -3.61
CA ALA A 27 -4.51 -5.92 -4.84
C ALA A 27 -5.46 -4.83 -5.35
N LEU A 28 -6.78 -5.10 -5.30
CA LEU A 28 -7.79 -4.13 -5.71
C LEU A 28 -7.81 -2.89 -4.82
N ALA A 29 -7.60 -3.05 -3.51
CA ALA A 29 -7.50 -1.95 -2.57
C ALA A 29 -6.32 -1.01 -2.90
N TYR A 30 -5.15 -1.57 -3.24
CA TYR A 30 -4.03 -0.74 -3.70
C TYR A 30 -4.31 -0.03 -5.01
N ILE A 31 -4.90 -0.72 -5.98
CA ILE A 31 -5.28 -0.12 -7.27
C ILE A 31 -6.27 1.02 -7.04
N ALA A 32 -7.30 0.81 -6.20
CA ALA A 32 -8.27 1.83 -5.85
C ALA A 32 -7.60 3.04 -5.17
N GLY A 33 -6.71 2.82 -4.20
CA GLY A 33 -5.95 3.87 -3.55
C GLY A 33 -5.11 4.69 -4.53
N LEU A 34 -4.39 4.03 -5.45
CA LEU A 34 -3.57 4.70 -6.46
C LEU A 34 -4.42 5.48 -7.47
N VAL A 35 -5.49 4.88 -7.99
CA VAL A 35 -6.36 5.51 -9.01
C VAL A 35 -7.10 6.72 -8.41
N ILE A 36 -7.69 6.57 -7.23
CA ILE A 36 -8.39 7.67 -6.56
C ILE A 36 -7.40 8.76 -6.16
N GLY A 37 -6.26 8.40 -5.58
CA GLY A 37 -5.21 9.37 -5.24
C GLY A 37 -4.72 10.14 -6.46
N TRP A 38 -4.47 9.47 -7.58
CA TRP A 38 -4.10 10.10 -8.84
C TRP A 38 -5.18 11.08 -9.35
N GLN A 39 -6.46 10.68 -9.36
CA GLN A 39 -7.55 11.55 -9.79
C GLN A 39 -7.68 12.80 -8.90
N VAL A 40 -7.55 12.63 -7.58
CA VAL A 40 -7.57 13.76 -6.63
C VAL A 40 -6.38 14.69 -6.89
N MET A 41 -5.17 14.14 -7.02
CA MET A 41 -3.95 14.93 -7.28
C MET A 41 -4.07 15.73 -8.58
N ARG A 42 -4.58 15.11 -9.66
CA ARG A 42 -4.87 15.80 -10.93
C ARG A 42 -5.84 16.96 -10.72
N ARG A 43 -6.96 16.71 -10.04
CA ARG A 43 -8.00 17.71 -9.80
C ARG A 43 -7.49 18.88 -8.95
N VAL A 44 -6.62 18.63 -7.98
CA VAL A 44 -5.95 19.68 -7.18
C VAL A 44 -5.03 20.52 -8.07
N CYS A 45 -4.22 19.90 -8.93
CA CYS A 45 -3.28 20.63 -9.81
C CYS A 45 -3.97 21.45 -10.91
N GLU A 46 -5.19 21.09 -11.28
CA GLU A 46 -6.00 21.83 -12.25
C GLU A 46 -6.61 23.11 -11.67
N GLN A 47 -6.69 23.24 -10.34
CA GLN A 47 -7.20 24.44 -9.67
C GLN A 47 -6.15 25.56 -9.62
N PRO A 48 -6.56 26.85 -9.64
CA PRO A 48 -5.64 27.97 -9.46
C PRO A 48 -5.07 28.05 -8.03
N PRO A 49 -3.77 28.35 -7.85
CA PRO A 49 -2.75 28.43 -8.89
C PRO A 49 -2.41 27.04 -9.44
N LYS A 50 -2.30 26.91 -10.76
CA LYS A 50 -1.97 25.64 -11.41
C LYS A 50 -0.55 25.21 -11.02
N LEU A 51 -0.45 24.14 -10.21
CA LEU A 51 0.82 23.66 -9.66
C LEU A 51 1.63 22.85 -10.67
N LEU A 52 0.96 21.91 -11.36
CA LEU A 52 1.55 21.02 -12.35
C LEU A 52 0.55 20.74 -13.48
N SER A 53 1.04 20.43 -14.67
CA SER A 53 0.16 20.00 -15.75
C SER A 53 -0.38 18.59 -15.47
N PRO A 54 -1.60 18.25 -15.92
CA PRO A 54 -2.14 16.89 -15.75
C PRO A 54 -1.21 15.80 -16.29
N ALA A 55 -0.55 16.05 -17.43
CA ALA A 55 0.43 15.11 -18.00
C ALA A 55 1.61 14.82 -17.06
N ARG A 56 2.06 15.82 -16.27
CA ARG A 56 3.11 15.58 -15.26
C ARG A 56 2.62 14.75 -14.08
N ILE A 57 1.35 14.88 -13.71
CA ILE A 57 0.75 14.04 -12.68
C ILE A 57 0.57 12.60 -13.17
N ASP A 58 0.18 12.43 -14.44
CA ASP A 58 0.11 11.13 -15.10
C ASP A 58 1.49 10.45 -15.15
N ASP A 59 2.53 11.20 -15.53
CA ASP A 59 3.92 10.70 -15.48
C ASP A 59 4.30 10.32 -14.04
N PHE A 60 4.01 11.17 -13.06
CA PHE A 60 4.40 10.96 -11.67
C PHE A 60 3.75 9.72 -11.05
N LEU A 61 2.53 9.34 -11.45
CA LEU A 61 1.89 8.11 -10.99
C LEU A 61 2.76 6.88 -11.25
N LEU A 62 3.40 6.79 -12.42
CA LEU A 62 4.30 5.70 -12.74
C LEU A 62 5.55 5.71 -11.84
N TRP A 63 6.13 6.90 -11.61
CA TRP A 63 7.28 7.06 -10.72
C TRP A 63 6.96 6.63 -9.29
N ALA A 64 5.81 7.04 -8.76
CA ALA A 64 5.36 6.66 -7.43
C ALA A 64 5.10 5.14 -7.33
N ALA A 65 4.41 4.55 -8.31
CA ALA A 65 4.14 3.11 -8.35
C ALA A 65 5.43 2.28 -8.39
N LEU A 66 6.38 2.67 -9.25
CA LEU A 66 7.71 2.03 -9.31
C LEU A 66 8.49 2.23 -8.00
N GLY A 67 8.42 3.42 -7.40
CA GLY A 67 9.03 3.71 -6.10
C GLY A 67 8.52 2.76 -5.01
N VAL A 68 7.21 2.57 -4.89
CA VAL A 68 6.60 1.64 -3.93
C VAL A 68 7.08 0.20 -4.17
N ILE A 69 7.01 -0.28 -5.42
CA ILE A 69 7.30 -1.68 -5.75
C ILE A 69 8.79 -1.97 -5.59
N LEU A 70 9.65 -1.17 -6.22
CA LEU A 70 11.10 -1.38 -6.19
C LEU A 70 11.66 -1.11 -4.81
N GLY A 71 11.25 0.00 -4.17
CA GLY A 71 11.67 0.32 -2.81
C GLY A 71 11.22 -0.73 -1.82
N GLY A 72 9.96 -1.18 -1.90
CA GLY A 72 9.41 -2.20 -1.01
C GLY A 72 10.14 -3.53 -1.15
N ARG A 73 10.46 -3.93 -2.38
CA ARG A 73 11.19 -5.17 -2.64
C ARG A 73 12.64 -5.08 -2.17
N LEU A 74 13.35 -4.01 -2.53
CA LEU A 74 14.74 -3.81 -2.12
C LEU A 74 14.87 -3.69 -0.61
N GLY A 75 13.96 -2.98 0.05
CA GLY A 75 13.91 -2.91 1.51
C GLY A 75 13.71 -4.28 2.15
N TYR A 76 12.86 -5.15 1.56
CA TYR A 76 12.70 -6.51 2.06
C TYR A 76 13.99 -7.33 1.92
N VAL A 77 14.59 -7.28 0.73
CA VAL A 77 15.83 -7.97 0.40
C VAL A 77 16.97 -7.59 1.35
N LEU A 78 17.15 -6.28 1.56
CA LEU A 78 18.26 -5.74 2.34
C LEU A 78 18.04 -5.85 3.85
N PHE A 79 16.82 -5.59 4.34
CA PHE A 79 16.59 -5.47 5.79
C PHE A 79 16.18 -6.78 6.45
N TYR A 80 15.54 -7.71 5.73
CA TYR A 80 14.95 -8.91 6.34
C TYR A 80 15.69 -10.21 5.98
N LYS A 81 16.21 -10.35 4.76
CA LYS A 81 16.87 -11.59 4.32
C LYS A 81 18.17 -11.37 3.50
N PRO A 82 19.10 -10.50 3.93
CA PRO A 82 20.27 -10.16 3.12
C PRO A 82 21.14 -11.37 2.75
N GLY A 83 21.40 -12.29 3.69
CA GLY A 83 22.23 -13.48 3.44
C GLY A 83 21.64 -14.43 2.38
N TYR A 84 20.31 -14.61 2.37
CA TYR A 84 19.63 -15.45 1.39
C TYR A 84 19.76 -14.88 -0.04
N TYR A 85 19.56 -13.57 -0.19
CA TYR A 85 19.62 -12.92 -1.49
C TYR A 85 21.05 -12.69 -2.00
N LEU A 86 22.04 -12.62 -1.10
CA LEU A 86 23.45 -12.67 -1.50
C LEU A 86 23.80 -14.01 -2.15
N ALA A 87 23.27 -15.11 -1.64
CA ALA A 87 23.43 -16.43 -2.24
C ALA A 87 22.56 -16.64 -3.49
N ASN A 88 21.43 -15.93 -3.60
CA ASN A 88 20.44 -16.09 -4.68
C ASN A 88 20.01 -14.72 -5.24
N PRO A 89 20.89 -14.00 -5.96
CA PRO A 89 20.62 -12.62 -6.37
C PRO A 89 19.41 -12.47 -7.28
N LEU A 90 19.15 -13.46 -8.16
CA LEU A 90 17.99 -13.43 -9.06
C LEU A 90 16.65 -13.55 -8.32
N ALA A 91 16.62 -14.15 -7.12
CA ALA A 91 15.42 -14.19 -6.30
C ALA A 91 14.97 -12.80 -5.85
N ALA A 92 15.84 -11.78 -5.86
CA ALA A 92 15.41 -10.41 -5.58
C ALA A 92 14.35 -9.90 -6.59
N LEU A 93 14.30 -10.46 -7.81
CA LEU A 93 13.38 -10.05 -8.86
C LEU A 93 12.01 -10.75 -8.78
N THR A 94 11.85 -11.80 -7.98
CA THR A 94 10.62 -12.58 -7.85
C THR A 94 9.58 -11.88 -6.97
N VAL A 95 9.09 -10.72 -7.43
CA VAL A 95 8.13 -9.87 -6.67
C VAL A 95 6.79 -10.56 -6.39
N TRP A 96 6.43 -11.58 -7.17
CA TRP A 96 5.19 -12.35 -7.00
C TRP A 96 5.24 -13.36 -5.86
N GLU A 97 6.42 -13.70 -5.32
CA GLU A 97 6.56 -14.59 -4.16
C GLU A 97 6.27 -13.88 -2.82
N GLY A 98 5.83 -12.62 -2.89
CA GLY A 98 5.67 -11.75 -1.72
C GLY A 98 7.01 -11.25 -1.20
N GLY A 99 7.04 -10.74 0.04
CA GLY A 99 8.23 -10.14 0.64
C GLY A 99 8.41 -8.68 0.20
N MET A 100 7.66 -7.81 0.88
CA MET A 100 7.68 -6.36 0.70
C MET A 100 7.89 -5.69 2.06
N ALA A 101 8.72 -4.66 2.11
CA ALA A 101 8.95 -3.87 3.31
C ALA A 101 8.27 -2.50 3.20
N PHE A 102 7.45 -2.15 4.20
CA PHE A 102 6.81 -0.83 4.25
C PHE A 102 7.83 0.31 4.19
N HIS A 103 8.88 0.26 5.03
CA HIS A 103 9.94 1.27 5.07
C HIS A 103 10.65 1.41 3.72
N GLY A 104 10.88 0.28 3.03
CA GLY A 104 11.43 0.28 1.68
C GLY A 104 10.53 1.00 0.68
N GLY A 105 9.23 0.72 0.71
CA GLY A 105 8.24 1.39 -0.15
C GLY A 105 8.17 2.90 0.11
N LEU A 106 8.19 3.30 1.39
CA LEU A 106 8.23 4.72 1.78
C LEU A 106 9.48 5.42 1.25
N LEU A 107 10.67 4.85 1.47
CA LEU A 107 11.93 5.38 0.95
C LEU A 107 11.94 5.43 -0.59
N GLY A 108 11.35 4.44 -1.25
CA GLY A 108 11.20 4.41 -2.70
C GLY A 108 10.30 5.52 -3.23
N VAL A 109 9.20 5.85 -2.56
CA VAL A 109 8.34 7.00 -2.92
C VAL A 109 9.07 8.33 -2.68
N ILE A 110 9.80 8.47 -1.56
CA ILE A 110 10.62 9.66 -1.31
C ILE A 110 11.65 9.84 -2.44
N ALA A 111 12.34 8.78 -2.83
CA ALA A 111 13.25 8.80 -3.97
C ALA A 111 12.53 9.17 -5.28
N ALA A 112 11.34 8.62 -5.53
CA ALA A 112 10.53 8.96 -6.70
C ALA A 112 10.17 10.45 -6.75
N ILE A 113 9.77 11.05 -5.61
CA ILE A 113 9.50 12.49 -5.49
C ILE A 113 10.76 13.29 -5.85
N LEU A 114 11.89 13.00 -5.20
CA LEU A 114 13.13 13.75 -5.38
C LEU A 114 13.67 13.65 -6.83
N LEU A 115 13.68 12.44 -7.40
CA LEU A 115 14.20 12.21 -8.74
C LEU A 115 13.26 12.78 -9.82
N PHE A 116 11.94 12.67 -9.64
CA PHE A 116 10.97 13.28 -10.54
C PHE A 116 11.07 14.81 -10.49
N ALA A 117 11.19 15.38 -9.29
CA ALA A 117 11.36 16.81 -9.08
C ALA A 117 12.60 17.34 -9.80
N LEU A 118 13.74 16.66 -9.59
CA LEU A 118 15.02 17.00 -10.22
C LEU A 118 14.94 16.92 -11.75
N ARG A 119 14.37 15.84 -12.29
CA ARG A 119 14.24 15.63 -13.74
C ARG A 119 13.36 16.69 -14.41
N ASN A 120 12.28 17.10 -13.73
CA ASN A 120 11.28 18.00 -14.30
C ASN A 120 11.45 19.47 -13.88
N LYS A 121 12.49 19.77 -13.09
CA LYS A 121 12.76 21.11 -12.53
C LYS A 121 11.56 21.66 -11.74
N THR A 122 10.93 20.79 -10.96
CA THR A 122 9.80 21.15 -10.08
C THR A 122 10.24 21.11 -8.62
N ASP A 123 9.52 21.80 -7.74
CA ASP A 123 9.81 21.78 -6.31
C ASP A 123 9.44 20.41 -5.68
N PRO A 124 10.40 19.69 -5.05
CA PRO A 124 10.10 18.43 -4.37
C PRO A 124 9.17 18.58 -3.15
N PHE A 125 9.13 19.76 -2.50
CA PHE A 125 8.23 19.99 -1.37
C PHE A 125 6.79 20.14 -1.83
N MET A 126 6.54 20.92 -2.89
CA MET A 126 5.22 20.96 -3.53
C MET A 126 4.72 19.57 -3.96
N LEU A 127 5.57 18.72 -4.55
CA LEU A 127 5.19 17.33 -4.86
C LEU A 127 4.89 16.51 -3.61
N SER A 128 5.66 16.71 -2.54
CA SER A 128 5.43 16.04 -1.26
C SER A 128 4.09 16.45 -0.63
N ASP A 129 3.72 17.73 -0.70
CA ASP A 129 2.42 18.24 -0.25
C ASP A 129 1.27 17.60 -1.03
N LEU A 130 1.40 17.50 -2.35
CA LEU A 130 0.43 16.82 -3.20
C LEU A 130 0.29 15.34 -2.84
N VAL A 131 1.41 14.64 -2.59
CA VAL A 131 1.41 13.24 -2.13
C VAL A 131 0.76 13.12 -0.76
N ALA A 132 1.02 14.05 0.16
CA ALA A 132 0.44 14.04 1.50
C ALA A 132 -1.10 14.18 1.47
N ILE A 133 -1.66 14.95 0.54
CA ILE A 133 -3.11 15.06 0.34
C ILE A 133 -3.74 13.71 0.00
N VAL A 134 -3.05 12.89 -0.81
CA VAL A 134 -3.62 11.67 -1.38
C VAL A 134 -3.19 10.39 -0.67
N ALA A 135 -2.12 10.43 0.12
CA ALA A 135 -1.66 9.29 0.93
C ALA A 135 -2.75 8.67 1.82
N PRO A 136 -3.68 9.43 2.44
CA PRO A 136 -4.79 8.86 3.21
C PRO A 136 -5.68 7.91 2.41
N THR A 137 -5.84 8.11 1.10
CA THR A 137 -6.65 7.21 0.25
C THR A 137 -6.04 5.80 0.21
N GLY A 138 -4.72 5.70 -0.02
CA GLY A 138 -3.99 4.44 0.01
C GLY A 138 -4.01 3.78 1.39
N LEU A 139 -3.86 4.58 2.47
CA LEU A 139 -3.95 4.07 3.84
C LEU A 139 -5.35 3.52 4.14
N PHE A 140 -6.40 4.25 3.78
CA PHE A 140 -7.80 3.84 3.98
C PHE A 140 -8.09 2.49 3.33
N PHE A 141 -7.83 2.36 2.02
CA PHE A 141 -8.06 1.10 1.32
C PHE A 141 -7.15 -0.02 1.83
N GLY A 142 -5.90 0.28 2.17
CA GLY A 142 -5.00 -0.67 2.82
C GLY A 142 -5.57 -1.22 4.11
N ARG A 143 -6.11 -0.37 4.99
CA ARG A 143 -6.74 -0.79 6.26
C ARG A 143 -8.01 -1.62 6.03
N LEU A 144 -8.83 -1.29 5.04
CA LEU A 144 -9.96 -2.14 4.64
C LEU A 144 -9.50 -3.52 4.17
N ALA A 145 -8.42 -3.57 3.39
CA ALA A 145 -7.87 -4.83 2.93
C ALA A 145 -7.25 -5.66 4.06
N ASN A 146 -6.63 -5.04 5.06
CA ASN A 146 -6.18 -5.74 6.27
C ASN A 146 -7.37 -6.33 7.03
N PHE A 147 -8.48 -5.59 7.13
CA PHE A 147 -9.70 -6.13 7.72
C PHE A 147 -10.23 -7.33 6.93
N ILE A 148 -10.30 -7.27 5.59
CA ILE A 148 -10.74 -8.39 4.72
C ILE A 148 -9.81 -9.61 4.82
N ASN A 149 -8.50 -9.40 4.96
CA ASN A 149 -7.54 -10.47 5.19
C ASN A 149 -7.60 -11.02 6.62
N GLY A 150 -8.36 -10.37 7.52
CA GLY A 150 -8.35 -10.67 8.94
C GLY A 150 -6.96 -10.52 9.53
N GLU A 151 -6.27 -9.40 9.32
CA GLU A 151 -4.93 -9.14 9.86
C GLU A 151 -4.83 -7.73 10.48
N LEU A 152 -3.76 -7.48 11.26
CA LEU A 152 -3.53 -6.21 11.97
C LEU A 152 -4.70 -5.77 12.89
N TRP A 153 -5.35 -6.74 13.52
CA TRP A 153 -6.40 -6.52 14.52
C TRP A 153 -5.88 -5.84 15.80
N GLY A 154 -6.81 -5.35 16.61
CA GLY A 154 -6.56 -4.58 17.82
C GLY A 154 -6.04 -5.39 19.01
N ARG A 155 -6.03 -4.72 20.17
CA ARG A 155 -5.76 -5.32 21.47
C ARG A 155 -7.01 -6.07 21.95
N ILE A 156 -6.82 -7.02 22.86
CA ILE A 156 -7.97 -7.72 23.48
C ILE A 156 -8.87 -6.70 24.18
N SER A 157 -10.17 -6.80 23.97
CA SER A 157 -11.15 -5.86 24.49
C SER A 157 -12.50 -6.54 24.79
N ASP A 158 -13.30 -5.89 25.62
CA ASP A 158 -14.64 -6.29 26.06
C ASP A 158 -15.73 -5.31 25.59
N VAL A 159 -15.38 -4.34 24.73
CA VAL A 159 -16.34 -3.39 24.13
C VAL A 159 -17.35 -4.11 23.21
N PRO A 160 -18.58 -3.57 23.05
CA PRO A 160 -19.66 -4.28 22.36
C PRO A 160 -19.43 -4.48 20.84
N TRP A 161 -18.42 -3.83 20.25
CA TRP A 161 -18.05 -4.00 18.84
C TRP A 161 -16.76 -4.82 18.64
N ALA A 162 -16.22 -5.46 19.69
CA ALA A 162 -15.04 -6.30 19.58
C ALA A 162 -15.35 -7.55 18.71
N MET A 163 -14.39 -7.94 17.87
CA MET A 163 -14.53 -9.07 16.94
C MET A 163 -13.57 -10.21 17.26
N VAL A 164 -14.00 -11.45 17.01
CA VAL A 164 -13.14 -12.64 17.04
C VAL A 164 -12.64 -12.94 15.64
N PHE A 165 -11.34 -12.74 15.42
CA PHE A 165 -10.69 -12.95 14.11
C PHE A 165 -10.25 -14.41 13.88
N PRO A 166 -10.34 -14.93 12.65
CA PRO A 166 -10.19 -16.36 12.35
C PRO A 166 -8.77 -16.92 12.53
N HIS A 167 -7.74 -16.07 12.42
CA HIS A 167 -6.33 -16.49 12.50
C HIS A 167 -5.63 -16.08 13.82
N GLY A 168 -6.40 -15.53 14.77
CA GLY A 168 -5.89 -15.06 16.05
C GLY A 168 -6.20 -16.02 17.22
N VAL A 169 -5.73 -15.65 18.40
CA VAL A 169 -6.24 -16.22 19.67
C VAL A 169 -7.74 -15.95 19.73
N PRO A 170 -8.60 -16.91 20.16
CA PRO A 170 -10.07 -16.77 20.17
C PRO A 170 -10.57 -15.83 21.29
N LEU A 171 -10.02 -14.62 21.32
CA LEU A 171 -10.35 -13.55 22.23
C LEU A 171 -10.79 -12.33 21.40
N PRO A 172 -11.81 -11.57 21.86
CA PRO A 172 -12.32 -10.43 21.12
C PRO A 172 -11.30 -9.30 21.08
N ARG A 173 -11.25 -8.58 19.96
CA ARG A 173 -10.29 -7.49 19.69
C ARG A 173 -10.93 -6.29 19.00
#